data_AF-A0AAV8XF70-F1
#
_entry.id   AF-A0AAV8XF70-F1
#
_cell.length_a   1.000
_cell.length_b   1.000
_cell.length_c   1.000
_cell.angle_alpha   90.00
_cell.angle_beta   90.00
_cell.angle_gamma   90.00
#
_symmetry.space_group_name_H-M   'P 1'
#
loop_
_entity.id
_entity.type
_entity.pdbx_description
1 polymer ?
#
loop_
_entity_poly.entity_id
_entity_poly.type
_entity_poly.pdbx_seq_one_letter_code
_entity_poly.pdbx_strand_id
1 'polypeptide(L)'
;MVNKRYPIGDLRLPHLVGWVTDTLNVDLTKSNKAQNFPEEDKYPKPNITSENWKKLLDLQVAYSIKVIDRVVRAHGQTLHDIFTLRNSLFKRIPDIVLWPKCHEDVVKIVNLANVANMVIIPFGGGTAVSGAVECPINEPRCIISLDTSQMNKILWLDKENLVACCESGIIGQDLERELGVLGFTTGHEPDSYEFSSLGGWVATRASGILKVIYV
;
A
#
# COMPACT_ATOMS: atom_id res chain seq x y z
N MET A 1 20.31 8.47 -11.37
CA MET A 1 19.46 8.12 -10.21
C MET A 1 20.17 8.65 -8.98
N VAL A 2 19.45 9.28 -8.04
CA VAL A 2 20.08 9.81 -6.81
C VAL A 2 20.13 8.68 -5.78
N ASN A 3 21.21 8.61 -4.99
CA ASN A 3 21.45 7.68 -3.88
C ASN A 3 21.88 6.26 -4.28
N LYS A 4 22.35 5.49 -3.29
CA LYS A 4 22.91 4.13 -3.42
C LYS A 4 21.94 3.01 -3.04
N ARG A 5 20.63 3.24 -3.08
CA ARG A 5 19.63 2.20 -2.78
C ARG A 5 19.72 1.02 -3.75
N TYR A 6 19.95 1.31 -5.03
CA TYR A 6 20.07 0.31 -6.09
C TYR A 6 21.50 0.28 -6.65
N PRO A 7 21.96 -0.84 -7.26
CA PRO A 7 23.30 -0.92 -7.85
C PRO A 7 23.59 0.13 -8.93
N ILE A 8 22.55 0.62 -9.61
CA ILE A 8 22.65 1.70 -10.61
C ILE A 8 22.59 3.12 -9.98
N GLY A 9 22.51 3.19 -8.66
CA GLY A 9 22.51 4.42 -7.88
C GLY A 9 23.79 5.23 -8.07
N ASP A 10 23.66 6.55 -8.22
CA ASP A 10 24.74 7.50 -8.51
C ASP A 10 25.58 7.20 -9.78
N LEU A 11 25.24 6.17 -10.57
CA LEU A 11 25.90 5.91 -11.85
C LEU A 11 25.39 6.85 -12.94
N ARG A 12 26.32 7.31 -13.80
CA ARG A 12 25.98 8.03 -15.03
C ARG A 12 25.51 7.04 -16.08
N LEU A 13 24.36 7.31 -16.70
CA LEU A 13 23.80 6.52 -17.81
C LEU A 13 23.96 7.32 -19.12
N PRO A 14 25.13 7.27 -19.78
CA PRO A 14 25.48 8.21 -20.85
C PRO A 14 24.60 8.09 -22.10
N HIS A 15 24.01 6.92 -22.35
CA HIS A 15 23.18 6.66 -23.54
C HIS A 15 21.68 6.82 -23.28
N LEU A 16 21.24 6.96 -22.02
CA LEU A 16 19.82 7.01 -21.69
C LEU A 16 19.11 8.21 -22.33
N VAL A 17 19.73 9.38 -22.27
CA VAL A 17 19.16 10.63 -22.81
C VAL A 17 18.92 10.52 -24.32
N GLY A 18 19.93 10.08 -25.07
CA GLY A 18 19.81 9.90 -26.52
C GLY A 18 18.75 8.86 -26.88
N TRP A 19 18.76 7.72 -26.20
CA TRP A 19 17.73 6.69 -26.42
C TRP A 19 16.30 7.22 -26.17
N VAL A 20 16.10 8.00 -25.11
CA VAL A 20 14.78 8.60 -24.78
C VAL A 20 14.34 9.60 -25.85
N THR A 21 15.21 10.52 -26.27
CA THR A 21 14.87 11.52 -27.29
C THR A 21 14.52 10.87 -28.62
N ASP A 22 15.28 9.86 -29.02
CA ASP A 22 15.13 9.22 -30.32
C ASP A 22 13.91 8.29 -30.36
N THR A 23 13.66 7.56 -29.26
CA THR A 23 12.57 6.57 -29.18
C THR A 23 11.22 7.23 -28.92
N LEU A 24 11.16 8.21 -28.03
CA LEU A 24 9.90 8.81 -27.58
C LEU A 24 9.57 10.14 -28.27
N ASN A 25 10.50 10.68 -29.08
CA ASN A 25 10.37 11.97 -29.78
C ASN A 25 9.97 13.11 -28.83
N VAL A 26 10.67 13.20 -27.68
CA VAL A 26 10.37 14.16 -26.61
C VAL A 26 11.39 15.30 -26.58
N ASP A 27 10.89 16.50 -26.31
CA ASP A 27 11.70 17.69 -26.04
C ASP A 27 11.96 17.82 -24.53
N LEU A 28 13.18 17.48 -24.10
CA LEU A 28 13.57 17.48 -22.69
C LEU A 28 13.65 18.88 -22.07
N THR A 29 13.56 19.94 -22.86
CA THR A 29 13.48 21.32 -22.33
C THR A 29 12.08 21.66 -21.82
N LYS A 30 11.06 20.89 -22.22
CA LYS A 30 9.68 21.07 -21.78
C LYS A 30 9.38 20.16 -20.60
N SER A 31 8.85 20.73 -19.52
CA SER A 31 8.44 19.97 -18.34
C SER A 31 7.07 20.41 -17.83
N ASN A 32 6.28 19.43 -17.36
CA ASN A 32 5.01 19.69 -16.68
C ASN A 32 5.26 19.83 -15.18
N LYS A 33 4.69 20.87 -14.57
CA LYS A 33 4.76 21.08 -13.13
C LYS A 33 3.71 20.23 -12.42
N ALA A 34 4.15 19.33 -11.57
CA ALA A 34 3.26 18.59 -10.67
C ALA A 34 2.76 19.49 -9.53
N GLN A 35 1.59 19.17 -8.98
CA GLN A 35 1.11 19.80 -7.76
C GLN A 35 1.98 19.46 -6.54
N ASN A 36 1.85 20.27 -5.49
CA ASN A 36 2.51 20.05 -4.21
C ASN A 36 1.81 18.91 -3.43
N PHE A 37 2.30 18.63 -2.22
CA PHE A 37 1.66 17.68 -1.31
C PHE A 37 0.19 18.04 -1.05
N PRO A 38 -0.67 17.03 -0.78
CA PRO A 38 -2.08 17.23 -0.44
C PRO A 38 -2.30 18.27 0.68
N GLU A 39 -3.12 19.28 0.41
CA GLU A 39 -3.53 20.29 1.38
C GLU A 39 -4.86 19.89 2.05
N GLU A 40 -4.98 20.08 3.36
CA GLU A 40 -6.11 19.60 4.17
C GLU A 40 -7.48 20.15 3.71
N ASP A 41 -7.52 21.38 3.22
CA ASP A 41 -8.74 22.09 2.80
C ASP A 41 -9.24 21.70 1.40
N LYS A 42 -8.39 21.05 0.59
CA LYS A 42 -8.72 20.64 -0.79
C LYS A 42 -9.41 19.27 -0.88
N TYR A 43 -9.38 18.47 0.18
CA TYR A 43 -9.91 17.11 0.18
C TYR A 43 -11.18 16.98 1.04
N PRO A 44 -12.05 15.99 0.74
CA PRO A 44 -13.24 15.75 1.53
C PRO A 44 -12.92 15.51 3.01
N LYS A 45 -13.68 16.17 3.90
CA LYS A 45 -13.61 15.90 5.34
C LYS A 45 -14.09 14.47 5.63
N PRO A 46 -13.56 13.81 6.68
CA PRO A 46 -14.05 12.50 7.11
C PRO A 46 -15.55 12.52 7.41
N ASN A 47 -16.30 11.61 6.79
CA ASN A 47 -17.72 11.39 7.09
C ASN A 47 -17.89 10.42 8.27
N ILE A 48 -17.69 10.90 9.51
CA ILE A 48 -17.78 10.10 10.73
C ILE A 48 -18.72 10.79 11.73
N THR A 49 -19.79 10.10 12.15
CA THR A 49 -20.71 10.62 13.17
C THR A 49 -20.05 10.66 14.54
N SER A 50 -20.51 11.54 15.44
CA SER A 50 -19.96 11.61 16.80
C SER A 50 -20.13 10.32 17.60
N GLU A 51 -21.18 9.54 17.35
CA GLU A 51 -21.38 8.23 17.95
C GLU A 51 -20.33 7.23 17.45
N ASN A 52 -20.17 7.14 16.13
CA ASN A 52 -19.20 6.24 15.50
C ASN A 52 -17.76 6.61 15.85
N TRP A 53 -17.48 7.90 16.01
CA TRP A 53 -16.17 8.38 16.47
C TRP A 53 -15.83 7.83 17.85
N LYS A 54 -16.76 7.87 18.82
CA LYS A 54 -16.54 7.30 20.15
C LYS A 54 -16.24 5.80 20.08
N LYS A 55 -17.04 5.06 19.31
CA LYS A 55 -16.82 3.61 19.11
C LYS A 55 -15.46 3.30 18.49
N LEU A 56 -14.97 4.13 17.56
CA LEU A 56 -13.64 4.01 16.97
C LEU A 56 -12.53 4.24 18.01
N LEU A 57 -12.68 5.24 18.89
CA LEU A 57 -11.73 5.49 19.97
C LEU A 57 -11.69 4.32 20.97
N ASP A 58 -12.84 3.72 21.26
CA ASP A 58 -12.96 2.57 22.17
C ASP A 58 -12.25 1.30 21.66
N LEU A 59 -11.96 1.22 20.34
CA LEU A 59 -11.17 0.11 19.78
C LEU A 59 -9.72 0.10 20.30
N GLN A 60 -9.20 1.27 20.70
CA GLN A 60 -7.80 1.46 21.10
C GLN A 60 -6.78 1.06 20.00
N VAL A 61 -7.20 1.13 18.74
CA VAL A 61 -6.33 0.91 17.57
C VAL A 61 -5.78 2.26 17.09
N ALA A 62 -4.52 2.29 16.67
CA ALA A 62 -3.91 3.50 16.12
C ALA A 62 -4.67 3.95 14.86
N TYR A 63 -4.92 5.26 14.73
CA TYR A 63 -5.71 5.81 13.63
C TYR A 63 -5.19 7.17 13.15
N SER A 64 -5.61 7.57 11.95
CA SER A 64 -5.41 8.92 11.42
C SER A 64 -6.58 9.37 10.56
N ILE A 65 -6.88 10.65 10.65
CA ILE A 65 -7.83 11.36 9.78
C ILE A 65 -7.15 12.46 8.94
N LYS A 66 -5.81 12.55 9.00
CA LYS A 66 -5.04 13.53 8.22
C LYS A 66 -5.19 13.23 6.73
N VAL A 67 -5.26 14.28 5.90
CA VAL A 67 -5.45 14.11 4.46
C VAL A 67 -4.30 13.32 3.83
N ILE A 68 -3.04 13.55 4.24
CA ILE A 68 -1.90 12.82 3.67
C ILE A 68 -2.02 11.30 3.88
N ASP A 69 -2.40 10.86 5.09
CA ASP A 69 -2.48 9.44 5.42
C ASP A 69 -3.61 8.74 4.65
N ARG A 70 -4.71 9.48 4.43
CA ARG A 70 -5.90 9.03 3.69
C ARG A 70 -5.64 8.99 2.18
N VAL A 71 -4.99 10.01 1.62
CA VAL A 71 -4.68 10.11 0.19
C VAL A 71 -3.69 9.03 -0.24
N VAL A 72 -2.63 8.78 0.55
CA VAL A 72 -1.66 7.70 0.27
C VAL A 72 -2.35 6.33 0.15
N ARG A 73 -3.50 6.16 0.82
CA ARG A 73 -4.28 4.90 0.84
C ARG A 73 -5.51 4.93 -0.07
N ALA A 74 -5.70 6.00 -0.84
CA ALA A 74 -6.83 6.14 -1.75
C ALA A 74 -6.53 5.63 -3.16
N HIS A 75 -5.29 5.21 -3.44
CA HIS A 75 -4.83 4.90 -4.79
C HIS A 75 -3.80 3.78 -4.83
N GLY A 76 -3.68 3.15 -6.00
CA GLY A 76 -2.62 2.21 -6.32
C GLY A 76 -1.48 2.88 -7.10
N GLN A 77 -0.93 2.18 -8.08
CA GLN A 77 0.17 2.64 -8.93
C GLN A 77 -0.21 2.65 -10.42
N THR A 78 -1.50 2.73 -10.75
CA THR A 78 -1.91 2.87 -12.15
C THR A 78 -1.47 4.22 -12.71
N LEU A 79 -1.37 4.34 -14.04
CA LEU A 79 -1.10 5.63 -14.68
C LEU A 79 -2.13 6.69 -14.28
N HIS A 80 -3.41 6.29 -14.16
CA HIS A 80 -4.48 7.19 -13.75
C HIS A 80 -4.29 7.69 -12.31
N ASP A 81 -3.91 6.80 -11.39
CA ASP A 81 -3.62 7.15 -9.99
C ASP A 81 -2.51 8.20 -9.91
N ILE A 82 -1.38 7.93 -10.57
CA ILE A 82 -0.22 8.82 -10.54
C ILE A 82 -0.50 10.14 -11.26
N PHE A 83 -1.25 10.10 -12.36
CA PHE A 83 -1.66 11.32 -13.05
C PHE A 83 -2.57 12.17 -12.16
N THR A 84 -3.56 11.56 -11.51
CA THR A 84 -4.47 12.22 -10.57
C THR A 84 -3.70 12.80 -9.39
N LEU A 85 -2.81 12.03 -8.76
CA LEU A 85 -1.96 12.50 -7.65
C LEU A 85 -1.06 13.67 -8.05
N ARG A 86 -0.66 13.79 -9.32
CA ARG A 86 0.23 14.86 -9.80
C ARG A 86 -0.50 16.08 -10.35
N ASN A 87 -1.73 15.93 -10.85
CA ASN A 87 -2.40 16.96 -11.65
C ASN A 87 -3.86 17.23 -11.26
N SER A 88 -4.43 16.48 -10.31
CA SER A 88 -5.84 16.59 -9.93
C SER A 88 -6.08 16.16 -8.48
N LEU A 89 -7.33 15.92 -8.09
CA LEU A 89 -7.70 15.50 -6.74
C LEU A 89 -8.55 14.24 -6.82
N PHE A 90 -8.30 13.30 -5.91
CA PHE A 90 -9.19 12.16 -5.72
C PHE A 90 -10.53 12.64 -5.16
N LYS A 91 -11.63 12.34 -5.88
CA LYS A 91 -12.98 12.77 -5.50
C LYS A 91 -13.48 12.11 -4.22
N ARG A 92 -13.06 10.86 -3.99
CA ARG A 92 -13.34 10.09 -2.79
C ARG A 92 -12.02 9.48 -2.29
N ILE A 93 -11.80 9.63 -0.99
CA ILE A 93 -10.68 9.03 -0.27
C ILE A 93 -11.25 8.36 0.99
N PRO A 94 -10.51 7.45 1.66
CA PRO A 94 -10.92 6.90 2.95
C PRO A 94 -11.26 8.01 3.94
N ASP A 95 -12.19 7.79 4.85
CA ASP A 95 -12.53 8.76 5.90
C ASP A 95 -11.56 8.65 7.09
N ILE A 96 -11.12 7.42 7.39
CA ILE A 96 -10.18 7.12 8.46
C ILE A 96 -9.23 6.01 8.03
N VAL A 97 -8.00 6.08 8.51
CA VAL A 97 -7.01 5.00 8.42
C VAL A 97 -6.89 4.35 9.79
N LEU A 98 -6.93 3.02 9.84
CA LEU A 98 -6.68 2.23 11.05
C LEU A 98 -5.47 1.32 10.83
N TRP A 99 -4.60 1.23 11.82
CA TRP A 99 -3.43 0.35 11.84
C TRP A 99 -3.56 -0.73 12.92
N PRO A 100 -4.29 -1.83 12.66
CA PRO A 100 -4.30 -2.98 13.55
C PRO A 100 -2.88 -3.53 13.76
N LYS A 101 -2.62 -4.11 14.93
CA LYS A 101 -1.31 -4.72 15.25
C LYS A 101 -1.38 -6.24 15.45
N CYS A 102 -2.57 -6.81 15.38
CA CYS A 102 -2.79 -8.25 15.46
C CYS A 102 -4.16 -8.64 14.89
N HIS A 103 -4.43 -9.95 14.87
CA HIS A 103 -5.71 -10.52 14.44
C HIS A 103 -6.91 -9.96 15.22
N GLU A 104 -6.78 -9.84 16.54
CA GLU A 104 -7.87 -9.40 17.42
C GLU A 104 -8.30 -7.95 17.13
N ASP A 105 -7.36 -7.08 16.75
CA ASP A 105 -7.67 -5.71 16.33
C ASP A 105 -8.53 -5.72 15.06
N VAL A 106 -8.18 -6.54 14.07
CA VAL A 106 -8.97 -6.70 12.84
C VAL A 106 -10.37 -7.21 13.16
N VAL A 107 -10.51 -8.19 14.05
CA VAL A 107 -11.82 -8.71 14.49
C VAL A 107 -12.67 -7.59 15.09
N LYS A 108 -12.12 -6.76 15.99
CA LYS A 108 -12.84 -5.63 16.58
C LYS A 108 -13.26 -4.61 15.53
N ILE A 109 -12.38 -4.27 14.59
CA ILE A 109 -12.65 -3.32 13.50
C ILE A 109 -13.78 -3.82 12.61
N VAL A 110 -13.73 -5.09 12.18
CA VAL A 110 -14.76 -5.70 11.32
C VAL A 110 -16.10 -5.75 12.04
N ASN A 111 -16.12 -6.14 13.32
CA ASN A 111 -17.33 -6.15 14.12
C ASN A 111 -17.94 -4.75 14.25
N LEU A 112 -17.11 -3.72 14.51
CA LEU A 112 -17.57 -2.34 14.56
C LEU A 112 -18.12 -1.90 13.20
N ALA A 113 -17.40 -2.14 12.11
CA ALA A 113 -17.82 -1.73 10.78
C ALA A 113 -19.17 -2.34 10.38
N ASN A 114 -19.41 -3.60 10.76
CA ASN A 114 -20.69 -4.27 10.56
C ASN A 114 -21.83 -3.58 11.33
N VAL A 115 -21.63 -3.28 12.62
CA VAL A 115 -22.66 -2.64 13.47
C VAL A 115 -22.88 -1.16 13.10
N ALA A 116 -21.82 -0.45 12.74
CA ALA A 116 -21.85 0.98 12.43
C ALA A 116 -22.10 1.28 10.94
N ASN A 117 -22.33 0.25 10.11
CA ASN A 117 -22.51 0.33 8.66
C ASN A 117 -21.39 1.13 7.97
N MET A 118 -20.15 0.73 8.21
CA MET A 118 -18.96 1.29 7.58
C MET A 118 -18.42 0.36 6.50
N VAL A 119 -17.73 0.93 5.52
CA VAL A 119 -16.98 0.18 4.49
C VAL A 119 -15.55 -0.02 4.96
N ILE A 120 -14.99 -1.20 4.70
CA ILE A 120 -13.55 -1.46 4.89
C ILE A 120 -12.94 -1.71 3.52
N ILE A 121 -11.84 -1.01 3.23
CA ILE A 121 -10.94 -1.29 2.12
C ILE A 121 -9.60 -1.70 2.74
N PRO A 122 -9.23 -2.99 2.70
CA PRO A 122 -7.91 -3.43 3.16
C PRO A 122 -6.80 -2.80 2.31
N PHE A 123 -5.73 -2.37 2.97
CA PHE A 123 -4.58 -1.75 2.33
C PHE A 123 -3.30 -2.39 2.87
N GLY A 124 -2.48 -2.93 1.98
CA GLY A 124 -1.16 -3.47 2.31
C GLY A 124 -0.07 -2.53 1.80
N GLY A 125 0.69 -3.01 0.82
CA GLY A 125 1.80 -2.27 0.22
C GLY A 125 1.49 -1.06 -0.66
N GLY A 126 0.21 -0.83 -1.03
CA GLY A 126 -0.15 0.26 -1.94
C GLY A 126 0.38 0.12 -3.38
N THR A 127 0.71 -1.11 -3.80
CA THR A 127 1.31 -1.40 -5.12
C THR A 127 0.31 -1.87 -6.17
N ALA A 128 -1.00 -1.79 -5.88
CA ALA A 128 -2.04 -2.30 -6.75
C ALA A 128 -2.07 -1.56 -8.10
N VAL A 129 -2.24 -2.28 -9.21
CA VAL A 129 -2.33 -1.68 -10.57
C VAL A 129 -3.68 -1.97 -11.25
N SER A 130 -4.72 -2.16 -10.44
CA SER A 130 -6.06 -2.56 -10.89
C SER A 130 -7.20 -1.68 -10.36
N GLY A 131 -6.89 -0.62 -9.60
CA GLY A 131 -7.91 0.18 -8.90
C GLY A 131 -8.49 -0.49 -7.65
N ALA A 132 -7.91 -1.62 -7.19
CA ALA A 132 -8.46 -2.42 -6.08
C ALA A 132 -8.59 -1.69 -4.73
N VAL A 133 -7.88 -0.57 -4.55
CA VAL A 133 -7.94 0.25 -3.33
C VAL A 133 -8.67 1.58 -3.54
N GLU A 134 -9.21 1.81 -4.74
CA GLU A 134 -9.95 3.03 -5.06
C GLU A 134 -11.27 3.06 -4.30
N CYS A 135 -11.60 4.22 -3.73
CA CYS A 135 -12.87 4.43 -3.05
C CYS A 135 -13.98 4.71 -4.08
N PRO A 136 -15.09 3.95 -4.09
CA PRO A 136 -16.20 4.24 -4.99
C PRO A 136 -16.76 5.66 -4.76
N ILE A 137 -16.83 6.46 -5.82
CA ILE A 137 -17.21 7.89 -5.74
C ILE A 137 -18.56 8.11 -5.03
N ASN A 138 -19.51 7.20 -5.28
CA ASN A 138 -20.88 7.31 -4.78
C ASN A 138 -21.11 6.52 -3.49
N GLU A 139 -20.07 6.07 -2.78
CA GLU A 139 -20.21 5.38 -1.49
C GLU A 139 -20.48 6.41 -0.36
N PRO A 140 -21.72 6.48 0.18
CA PRO A 140 -22.07 7.49 1.18
C PRO A 140 -21.57 7.14 2.59
N ARG A 141 -21.23 5.88 2.86
CA ARG A 141 -20.82 5.43 4.19
C ARG A 141 -19.39 5.88 4.51
N CYS A 142 -19.06 5.86 5.80
CA CYS A 142 -17.68 6.00 6.26
C CYS A 142 -16.83 4.85 5.69
N ILE A 143 -15.71 5.18 5.04
CA ILE A 143 -14.74 4.24 4.49
C ILE A 143 -13.52 4.20 5.42
N ILE A 144 -13.25 3.02 5.96
CA ILE A 144 -12.03 2.68 6.70
C ILE A 144 -11.01 2.14 5.70
N SER A 145 -9.84 2.77 5.62
CA SER A 145 -8.66 2.09 5.11
C SER A 145 -8.06 1.26 6.24
N LEU A 146 -8.16 -0.06 6.13
CA LEU A 146 -7.59 -1.00 7.11
C LEU A 146 -6.18 -1.34 6.66
N ASP A 147 -5.20 -0.63 7.20
CA ASP A 147 -3.80 -0.73 6.82
C ASP A 147 -3.10 -1.84 7.63
N THR A 148 -2.65 -2.88 6.94
CA THR A 148 -2.04 -4.05 7.59
C THR A 148 -0.56 -3.88 7.90
N SER A 149 0.10 -2.77 7.54
CA SER A 149 1.57 -2.61 7.63
C SER A 149 2.15 -2.78 9.03
N GLN A 150 1.33 -2.68 10.08
CA GLN A 150 1.74 -2.89 11.47
C GLN A 150 1.50 -4.33 11.99
N MET A 151 0.85 -5.18 11.18
CA MET A 151 0.73 -6.62 11.35
C MET A 151 1.77 -7.31 10.45
N ASN A 152 3.05 -7.24 10.83
CA ASN A 152 4.18 -7.52 9.95
C ASN A 152 5.18 -8.55 10.49
N LYS A 153 4.79 -9.38 11.47
CA LYS A 153 5.69 -10.35 12.11
C LYS A 153 5.63 -11.73 11.46
N ILE A 154 6.75 -12.44 11.46
CA ILE A 154 6.76 -13.90 11.40
C ILE A 154 6.37 -14.43 12.79
N LEU A 155 5.23 -15.13 12.88
CA LEU A 155 4.69 -15.66 14.13
C LEU A 155 5.41 -16.95 14.55
N TRP A 156 5.68 -17.83 13.57
CA TRP A 156 6.47 -19.04 13.78
C TRP A 156 7.03 -19.57 12.45
N LEU A 157 8.10 -20.34 12.54
CA LEU A 157 8.72 -21.07 11.44
C LEU A 157 8.88 -22.53 11.84
N ASP A 158 8.22 -23.42 11.11
CA ASP A 158 8.40 -24.87 11.18
C ASP A 158 9.49 -25.29 10.19
N LYS A 159 10.67 -25.59 10.72
CA LYS A 159 11.85 -25.95 9.93
C LYS A 159 11.80 -27.37 9.37
N GLU A 160 11.00 -28.25 9.97
CA GLU A 160 10.86 -29.64 9.52
C GLU A 160 9.89 -29.71 8.35
N ASN A 161 8.77 -28.98 8.47
CA ASN A 161 7.74 -28.93 7.43
C ASN A 161 7.97 -27.83 6.38
N LEU A 162 8.96 -26.96 6.58
CA LEU A 162 9.29 -25.83 5.70
C LEU A 162 8.11 -24.85 5.52
N VAL A 163 7.43 -24.54 6.63
CA VAL A 163 6.26 -23.63 6.64
C VAL A 163 6.49 -22.50 7.63
N ALA A 164 6.21 -21.27 7.22
CA ALA A 164 6.15 -20.12 8.11
C ALA A 164 4.71 -19.61 8.22
N CYS A 165 4.31 -19.22 9.43
CA CYS A 165 3.11 -18.42 9.63
C CYS A 165 3.52 -16.98 9.89
N CYS A 166 2.99 -16.08 9.06
CA CYS A 166 3.31 -14.67 9.10
C CYS A 166 2.02 -13.86 9.16
N GLU A 167 2.10 -12.70 9.79
CA GLU A 167 1.06 -11.69 9.68
C GLU A 167 1.01 -11.14 8.24
N SER A 168 -0.19 -10.79 7.78
CA SER A 168 -0.46 -10.50 6.37
C SER A 168 0.17 -9.20 5.85
N GLY A 169 0.58 -8.30 6.74
CA GLY A 169 1.18 -7.02 6.41
C GLY A 169 2.69 -7.05 6.21
N ILE A 170 3.36 -8.19 6.44
CA ILE A 170 4.80 -8.27 6.21
C ILE A 170 5.13 -8.02 4.74
N ILE A 171 6.08 -7.12 4.49
CA ILE A 171 6.55 -6.76 3.16
C ILE A 171 7.53 -7.83 2.66
N GLY A 172 7.52 -8.12 1.36
CA GLY A 172 8.37 -9.17 0.79
C GLY A 172 9.86 -9.01 1.11
N GLN A 173 10.40 -7.80 0.99
CA GLN A 173 11.79 -7.52 1.37
C GLN A 173 12.08 -7.81 2.85
N ASP A 174 11.13 -7.53 3.75
CA ASP A 174 11.29 -7.78 5.18
C ASP A 174 11.15 -9.27 5.51
N LEU A 175 10.19 -9.96 4.89
CA LEU A 175 9.99 -11.40 5.01
C LEU A 175 11.24 -12.18 4.57
N GLU A 176 11.78 -11.87 3.39
CA GLU A 176 12.99 -12.52 2.88
C GLU A 176 14.22 -12.20 3.73
N ARG A 177 14.34 -10.96 4.24
CA ARG A 177 15.43 -10.59 5.14
C ARG A 177 15.38 -11.39 6.44
N GLU A 178 14.21 -11.50 7.06
CA GLU A 178 14.03 -12.22 8.33
C GLU A 178 14.21 -13.74 8.16
N LEU A 179 13.64 -14.33 7.11
CA LEU A 179 13.86 -15.74 6.78
C LEU A 179 15.32 -16.03 6.41
N GLY A 180 15.97 -15.11 5.69
CA GLY A 180 17.35 -15.26 5.24
C GLY A 180 18.34 -15.34 6.41
N VAL A 181 18.11 -14.60 7.50
CA VAL A 181 18.89 -14.71 8.75
C VAL A 181 18.81 -16.13 9.34
N LEU A 182 17.70 -16.83 9.11
CA LEU A 182 17.47 -18.20 9.57
C LEU A 182 17.89 -19.28 8.55
N GLY A 183 18.37 -18.88 7.37
CA GLY A 183 18.77 -19.79 6.29
C GLY A 183 17.61 -20.25 5.39
N PHE A 184 16.49 -19.52 5.36
CA PHE A 184 15.30 -19.85 4.57
C PHE A 184 14.94 -18.72 3.60
N THR A 185 14.08 -19.03 2.62
CA THR A 185 13.51 -18.08 1.66
C THR A 185 12.13 -18.59 1.23
N THR A 186 11.22 -17.69 0.85
CA THR A 186 9.99 -18.10 0.16
C THR A 186 10.20 -18.22 -1.35
N GLY A 187 11.21 -17.52 -1.90
CA GLY A 187 11.44 -17.38 -3.34
C GLY A 187 10.32 -16.62 -4.07
N HIS A 188 9.35 -16.04 -3.35
CA HIS A 188 8.29 -15.24 -3.94
C HIS A 188 8.74 -13.80 -4.14
N GLU A 189 9.31 -13.53 -5.32
CA GLU A 189 9.89 -12.23 -5.67
C GLU A 189 9.10 -11.54 -6.80
N PRO A 190 7.98 -10.87 -6.52
CA PRO A 190 7.35 -9.96 -7.48
C PRO A 190 8.20 -8.69 -7.62
N ASP A 191 8.14 -8.00 -8.76
CA ASP A 191 8.92 -6.75 -8.97
C ASP A 191 8.59 -5.64 -7.95
N SER A 192 7.44 -5.75 -7.28
CA SER A 192 7.02 -4.84 -6.21
C SER A 192 7.39 -5.33 -4.79
N TYR A 193 8.26 -6.33 -4.63
CA TYR A 193 8.56 -6.99 -3.34
C TYR A 193 9.07 -6.04 -2.24
N GLU A 194 9.68 -4.91 -2.59
CA GLU A 194 10.14 -3.89 -1.64
C GLU A 194 9.01 -3.18 -0.90
N PHE A 195 7.77 -3.29 -1.40
CA PHE A 195 6.62 -2.58 -0.84
C PHE A 195 5.38 -3.47 -0.74
N SER A 196 5.22 -4.46 -1.60
CA SER A 196 4.06 -5.35 -1.60
C SER A 196 4.10 -6.34 -0.44
N SER A 197 2.94 -6.54 0.16
CA SER A 197 2.75 -7.34 1.38
C SER A 197 2.21 -8.73 1.07
N LEU A 198 2.51 -9.70 1.94
CA LEU A 198 2.02 -11.09 1.85
C LEU A 198 0.51 -11.21 1.60
N GLY A 199 -0.32 -10.50 2.37
CA GLY A 199 -1.78 -10.51 2.20
C GLY A 199 -2.25 -9.93 0.86
N GLY A 200 -1.50 -8.96 0.33
CA GLY A 200 -1.75 -8.41 -1.01
C GLY A 200 -1.46 -9.43 -2.11
N TRP A 201 -0.40 -10.23 -1.97
CA TRP A 201 -0.08 -11.29 -2.91
C TRP A 201 -1.16 -12.36 -2.97
N VAL A 202 -1.67 -12.78 -1.80
CA VAL A 202 -2.80 -13.71 -1.71
C VAL A 202 -4.05 -13.12 -2.37
N ALA A 203 -4.41 -11.87 -2.03
CA ALA A 203 -5.60 -11.21 -2.55
C ALA A 203 -5.59 -11.02 -4.08
N THR A 204 -4.41 -10.90 -4.68
CA THR A 204 -4.23 -10.58 -6.10
C THR A 204 -3.70 -11.73 -6.95
N ARG A 205 -3.42 -12.88 -6.33
CA ARG A 205 -2.73 -14.02 -6.98
C ARG A 205 -1.42 -13.59 -7.64
N ALA A 206 -0.60 -12.85 -6.89
CA ALA A 206 0.66 -12.31 -7.40
C ALA A 206 1.59 -13.41 -7.93
N SER A 207 2.41 -13.06 -8.91
CA SER A 207 3.42 -13.93 -9.53
C SER A 207 4.80 -13.36 -9.27
N GLY A 208 5.72 -14.20 -8.80
CA GLY A 208 7.14 -13.87 -8.66
C GLY A 208 7.98 -14.35 -9.83
N ILE A 209 9.18 -13.78 -10.00
CA ILE A 209 10.10 -14.11 -11.10
C ILE A 209 10.64 -15.56 -10.99
N LEU A 210 10.80 -16.08 -9.77
CA LEU A 210 11.35 -17.42 -9.50
C LEU A 210 10.28 -18.53 -9.43
N LYS A 211 9.04 -18.26 -9.87
CA LYS A 211 7.91 -19.19 -9.70
C LYS A 211 8.15 -20.62 -10.21
N VAL A 212 9.00 -20.80 -11.23
CA VAL A 212 9.30 -22.13 -11.80
C VAL A 212 9.98 -23.06 -10.78
N ILE A 213 10.61 -22.50 -9.75
CA ILE A 213 11.28 -23.25 -8.68
C ILE A 213 10.38 -23.36 -7.43
N TYR A 214 9.61 -22.31 -7.12
CA TYR A 214 8.95 -22.13 -5.83
C TYR A 214 7.41 -22.20 -5.87
N VAL A 215 6.78 -22.47 -7.03
CA VAL A 215 5.32 -22.59 -7.22
C VAL A 215 4.94 -23.93 -7.82
#